data_AF-A0A6D2LA52-F1
#
_entry.id   AF-A0A6D2LA52-F1
#
_cell.length_a   1.000
_cell.length_b   1.000
_cell.length_c   1.000
_cell.angle_alpha   90.00
_cell.angle_beta   90.00
_cell.angle_gamma   90.00
#
_symmetry.space_group_name_H-M   'P 1'
#
loop_
_entity.id
_entity.type
_entity.pdbx_description
1 polymer ?
#
loop_
_entity_poly.entity_id
_entity_poly.type
_entity_poly.pdbx_seq_one_letter_code
_entity_poly.pdbx_strand_id
1 'polypeptide(L)'
;MWLKFSRKHVYMCHRKGLPPSHSYRGKKAWFDGKAEHGRKGRILTGQEISQNLKNFKNDFGNFKQSATKRKKPDNARGSFDSEESGSEEEEDEEVQVDKEELSRWKKRSIFLKLPYWEEIPVRHNLDVMHVERNVAASIVSTLLHCGKSKDGIQARKDLENFGIRKDLHPCTQGKMTYLLAAPWTLSKTEKKVFFRRLFDFKGPDG
;
A
#
# COMPACT_ATOMS: atom_id res chain seq x y z
N MET A 1 -2.95 -6.45 5.96
CA MET A 1 -3.95 -7.54 5.85
C MET A 1 -4.07 -7.97 4.41
N TRP A 2 -4.14 -9.28 4.13
CA TRP A 2 -4.33 -9.81 2.78
C TRP A 2 -5.81 -10.07 2.48
N LEU A 3 -6.31 -9.56 1.35
CA LEU A 3 -7.65 -9.82 0.85
C LEU A 3 -7.64 -11.06 -0.07
N LYS A 4 -8.39 -12.09 0.31
CA LYS A 4 -8.36 -13.42 -0.33
C LYS A 4 -8.82 -13.38 -1.79
N PHE A 5 -9.89 -12.65 -2.09
CA PHE A 5 -10.53 -12.68 -3.40
C PHE A 5 -9.94 -11.64 -4.34
N SER A 6 -9.71 -10.42 -3.86
CA SER A 6 -9.06 -9.37 -4.67
C SER A 6 -7.54 -9.49 -4.76
N ARG A 7 -6.92 -10.37 -3.95
CA ARG A 7 -5.46 -10.62 -3.90
C ARG A 7 -4.65 -9.35 -3.68
N LYS A 8 -5.09 -8.54 -2.71
CA LYS A 8 -4.48 -7.24 -2.39
C LYS A 8 -4.06 -7.19 -0.93
N HIS A 9 -2.96 -6.49 -0.68
CA HIS A 9 -2.62 -6.04 0.65
C HIS A 9 -3.37 -4.74 0.94
N VAL A 10 -4.09 -4.73 2.06
CA VAL A 10 -4.76 -3.55 2.60
C VAL A 10 -4.18 -3.24 3.96
N TYR A 11 -3.87 -1.96 4.17
CA TYR A 11 -3.50 -1.44 5.47
C TYR A 11 -4.77 -1.17 6.27
N MET A 12 -4.79 -1.49 7.56
CA MET A 12 -5.94 -1.20 8.43
C MET A 12 -5.63 0.04 9.27
N CYS A 13 -6.47 0.35 10.26
CA CYS A 13 -6.23 1.50 11.15
C CYS A 13 -6.38 2.89 10.49
N HIS A 14 -7.07 2.99 9.36
CA HIS A 14 -7.28 4.26 8.65
C HIS A 14 -8.18 5.24 9.45
N ARG A 15 -9.02 4.74 10.35
CA ARG A 15 -9.98 5.58 11.11
C ARG A 15 -9.29 6.32 12.25
N LYS A 16 -8.08 5.89 12.66
CA LYS A 16 -7.22 6.65 13.58
C LYS A 16 -6.86 8.06 13.06
N GLY A 17 -6.99 8.31 11.76
CA GLY A 17 -6.81 9.62 11.14
C GLY A 17 -8.01 10.57 11.26
N LEU A 18 -9.19 10.08 11.63
CA LEU A 18 -10.41 10.89 11.81
C LEU A 18 -10.39 11.62 13.16
N PRO A 19 -11.23 12.65 13.42
CA PRO A 19 -11.37 13.24 14.74
C PRO A 19 -11.70 12.18 15.82
N PRO A 20 -11.24 12.31 17.08
CA PRO A 20 -11.53 11.34 18.14
C PRO A 20 -13.02 11.09 18.38
N SER A 21 -13.85 12.10 18.19
CA SER A 21 -15.32 12.04 18.31
C SER A 21 -16.03 11.46 17.07
N HIS A 22 -15.30 11.14 16.00
CA HIS A 22 -15.91 10.71 14.74
C HIS A 22 -16.57 9.32 14.86
N SER A 23 -17.85 9.22 14.53
CA SER A 23 -18.67 8.00 14.70
C SER A 23 -18.06 6.73 14.09
N TYR A 24 -17.39 6.85 12.95
CA TYR A 24 -16.77 5.70 12.25
C TYR A 24 -15.71 4.98 13.09
N ARG A 25 -15.06 5.66 14.03
CA ARG A 25 -14.09 5.03 14.95
C ARG A 25 -14.71 3.91 15.78
N GLY A 26 -15.99 4.02 16.13
CA GLY A 26 -16.73 3.00 16.89
C GLY A 26 -17.46 1.95 16.03
N LYS A 27 -17.62 2.18 14.73
CA LYS A 27 -18.39 1.27 13.85
C LYS A 27 -17.60 -0.01 13.57
N LYS A 28 -17.86 -1.09 14.31
CA LYS A 28 -17.19 -2.39 14.11
C LYS A 28 -17.69 -3.12 12.86
N ALA A 29 -19.02 -3.21 12.70
CA ALA A 29 -19.67 -4.00 11.65
C ALA A 29 -19.47 -3.49 10.21
N TRP A 30 -19.00 -2.25 10.05
CA TRP A 30 -18.75 -1.64 8.74
C TRP A 30 -17.30 -1.80 8.27
N PHE A 31 -16.40 -2.20 9.18
CA PHE A 31 -14.95 -2.24 8.99
C PHE A 31 -14.42 -3.58 9.49
N ASP A 32 -13.22 -3.65 10.07
CA ASP A 32 -12.51 -4.87 10.46
C ASP A 32 -12.98 -5.51 11.79
N GLY A 33 -14.20 -5.20 12.26
CA GLY A 33 -14.73 -5.71 13.52
C GLY A 33 -14.13 -5.06 14.78
N LYS A 34 -13.13 -4.20 14.64
CA LYS A 34 -12.47 -3.50 15.75
C LYS A 34 -12.93 -2.06 15.87
N ALA A 35 -12.81 -1.48 17.06
CA ALA A 35 -12.95 -0.04 17.26
C ALA A 35 -11.56 0.61 17.27
N GLU A 36 -11.45 1.83 16.74
CA GLU A 36 -10.17 2.52 16.56
C GLU A 36 -10.14 3.84 17.36
N HIS A 37 -9.67 3.77 18.61
CA HIS A 37 -9.55 4.94 19.50
C HIS A 37 -8.14 5.56 19.52
N GLY A 38 -7.16 4.94 18.84
CA GLY A 38 -5.79 5.44 18.78
C GLY A 38 -5.62 6.71 17.94
N ARG A 39 -4.45 7.35 18.07
CA ARG A 39 -4.04 8.47 17.22
C ARG A 39 -3.50 7.97 15.89
N LYS A 40 -3.52 8.83 14.85
CA LYS A 40 -2.83 8.58 13.58
C LYS A 40 -1.36 8.25 13.89
N GLY A 41 -0.82 7.24 13.21
CA GLY A 41 0.60 6.89 13.35
C GLY A 41 1.48 8.09 13.04
N ARG A 42 2.57 8.24 13.80
CA ARG A 42 3.59 9.26 13.54
C ARG A 42 4.26 8.95 12.20
N ILE A 43 4.51 9.98 11.41
CA ILE A 43 5.36 9.86 10.22
C ILE A 43 6.80 9.82 10.70
N LEU A 44 7.54 8.78 10.36
CA LEU A 44 8.93 8.64 10.75
C LEU A 44 9.81 9.75 10.15
N THR A 45 10.80 10.18 10.92
CA THR A 45 11.87 11.06 10.46
C THR A 45 12.85 10.30 9.56
N GLY A 46 13.70 11.02 8.84
CA GLY A 46 14.69 10.40 7.94
C GLY A 46 15.73 9.63 8.73
N GLN A 47 16.14 10.21 9.86
CA GLN A 47 17.00 9.56 10.86
C GLN A 47 16.36 8.28 11.39
N GLU A 48 15.09 8.32 11.84
CA GLU A 48 14.36 7.13 12.33
C GLU A 48 14.29 6.03 11.24
N ILE A 49 14.00 6.39 9.99
CA ILE A 49 13.97 5.43 8.88
C ILE A 49 15.35 4.85 8.58
N SER A 50 16.40 5.69 8.60
CA SER A 50 17.76 5.26 8.31
C SER A 50 18.28 4.28 9.36
N GLN A 51 18.05 4.59 10.64
CA GLN A 51 18.35 3.70 11.76
C GLN A 51 17.60 2.37 11.63
N ASN A 52 16.28 2.42 11.42
CA ASN A 52 15.46 1.21 11.25
C ASN A 52 15.93 0.34 10.08
N LEU A 53 16.49 0.93 9.02
CA LEU A 53 16.95 0.22 7.82
C LEU A 53 18.48 0.03 7.75
N LYS A 54 19.24 0.36 8.81
CA LYS A 54 20.72 0.30 8.83
C LYS A 54 21.21 -1.09 8.41
N ASN A 55 20.58 -2.13 8.94
CA ASN A 55 20.91 -3.53 8.68
C ASN A 55 19.93 -4.23 7.72
N PHE A 56 19.09 -3.47 7.00
CA PHE A 56 18.15 -4.06 6.06
C PHE A 56 18.89 -4.66 4.86
N LYS A 57 18.81 -5.98 4.73
CA LYS A 57 19.39 -6.72 3.61
C LYS A 57 18.52 -6.55 2.37
N ASN A 58 19.06 -5.92 1.34
CA ASN A 58 18.39 -5.82 0.05
C ASN A 58 18.70 -7.02 -0.83
N ASP A 59 17.66 -7.76 -1.21
CA ASP A 59 17.75 -8.72 -2.29
C ASP A 59 17.53 -7.98 -3.63
N PHE A 60 18.63 -7.59 -4.28
CA PHE A 60 18.57 -6.94 -5.59
C PHE A 60 18.55 -7.98 -6.71
N GLY A 61 17.58 -7.83 -7.62
CA GLY A 61 17.47 -8.60 -8.86
C GLY A 61 16.46 -9.75 -8.77
N ASN A 62 15.76 -10.00 -9.88
CA ASN A 62 15.06 -11.27 -10.08
C ASN A 62 16.11 -12.31 -10.49
N PHE A 63 16.88 -12.83 -9.54
CA PHE A 63 17.66 -14.04 -9.79
C PHE A 63 16.66 -15.19 -9.97
N LYS A 64 16.13 -15.34 -11.18
CA LYS A 64 15.68 -16.64 -11.64
C LYS A 64 16.91 -17.52 -11.53
N GLN A 65 16.91 -18.48 -10.62
CA GLN A 65 17.90 -19.55 -10.63
C GLN A 65 17.75 -20.23 -12.00
N SER A 66 18.51 -19.78 -12.98
CA SER A 66 18.57 -20.45 -14.27
C SER A 66 19.06 -21.85 -13.97
N ALA A 67 18.22 -22.83 -14.27
CA ALA A 67 18.50 -24.24 -14.09
C ALA A 67 19.96 -24.54 -14.44
N THR A 68 20.65 -25.15 -13.48
CA THR A 68 22.05 -25.54 -13.45
C THR A 68 22.56 -25.93 -14.84
N LYS A 69 23.29 -25.04 -15.52
CA LYS A 69 24.12 -25.44 -16.66
C LYS A 69 25.39 -26.06 -16.12
N ARG A 70 25.57 -27.33 -16.46
CA ARG A 70 26.64 -28.27 -16.12
C ARG A 70 28.04 -27.62 -16.04
N LYS A 71 28.78 -27.99 -14.99
CA LYS A 71 30.23 -27.73 -14.83
C LYS A 71 31.03 -28.34 -15.98
N LYS A 72 32.10 -27.65 -16.39
CA LYS A 72 33.20 -28.19 -17.18
C LYS A 72 34.52 -27.87 -16.42
N PRO A 73 35.44 -28.82 -16.22
CA PRO A 73 36.81 -28.55 -15.73
C PRO A 73 37.67 -28.10 -16.94
N ASP A 74 38.84 -27.46 -16.85
CA ASP A 74 39.83 -27.28 -15.78
C ASP A 74 40.84 -26.16 -16.17
N ASN A 75 41.58 -25.66 -15.16
CA ASN A 75 42.96 -25.14 -15.19
C ASN A 75 43.35 -23.79 -15.87
N ALA A 76 43.80 -22.81 -15.06
CA ALA A 76 45.20 -22.39 -14.93
C ALA A 76 45.38 -20.94 -14.40
N ARG A 77 46.13 -20.83 -13.29
CA ARG A 77 47.02 -19.74 -12.79
C ARG A 77 46.65 -18.26 -13.00
N GLY A 78 46.53 -17.56 -11.87
CA GLY A 78 46.73 -16.11 -11.75
C GLY A 78 46.69 -15.67 -10.29
N SER A 79 47.87 -15.55 -9.69
CA SER A 79 48.16 -14.94 -8.37
C SER A 79 47.69 -13.47 -8.32
N PHE A 80 47.14 -12.99 -7.20
CA PHE A 80 47.54 -11.73 -6.52
C PHE A 80 46.67 -11.40 -5.29
N ASP A 81 47.35 -11.36 -4.16
CA ASP A 81 47.17 -10.69 -2.86
C ASP A 81 45.81 -10.45 -2.19
N SER A 82 45.77 -11.05 -0.99
CA SER A 82 45.01 -10.64 0.18
C SER A 82 45.54 -9.33 0.73
N GLU A 83 44.68 -8.32 0.89
CA GLU A 83 44.86 -7.33 1.94
C GLU A 83 43.59 -7.21 2.77
N GLU A 84 43.82 -7.45 4.05
CA GLU A 84 42.98 -7.34 5.23
C GLU A 84 42.74 -5.85 5.52
N SER A 85 41.49 -5.47 5.83
CA SER A 85 41.22 -4.14 6.38
C SER A 85 40.16 -4.24 7.47
N GLY A 86 40.56 -3.75 8.65
CA GLY A 86 40.00 -3.99 9.96
C GLY A 86 38.50 -3.76 10.09
N SER A 87 37.86 -4.72 10.75
CA SER A 87 36.55 -4.58 11.37
C SER A 87 36.72 -3.83 12.69
N GLU A 88 36.41 -2.54 12.68
CA GLU A 88 36.04 -1.82 13.91
C GLU A 88 34.57 -2.16 14.18
N GLU A 89 34.36 -3.10 15.08
CA GLU A 89 33.04 -3.41 15.63
C GLU A 89 32.67 -2.29 16.61
N GLU A 90 31.96 -1.27 16.11
CA GLU A 90 31.24 -0.38 17.02
C GLU A 90 30.07 -1.16 17.62
N GLU A 91 30.07 -1.28 18.96
CA GLU A 91 28.96 -1.81 19.75
C GLU A 91 27.74 -0.89 19.57
N ASP A 92 26.97 -1.15 18.50
CA ASP A 92 25.69 -0.50 18.27
C ASP A 92 24.72 -0.91 19.40
N GLU A 93 24.26 0.07 20.19
CA GLU A 93 23.09 -0.10 21.03
C GLU A 93 21.97 -0.73 20.18
N GLU A 94 21.55 -1.96 20.52
CA GLU A 94 20.45 -2.63 19.83
C GLU A 94 19.14 -1.87 20.11
N VAL A 95 18.89 -0.82 19.32
CA VAL A 95 17.59 -0.16 19.27
C VAL A 95 16.60 -1.25 18.89
N GLN A 96 15.62 -1.49 19.76
CA GLN A 96 14.54 -2.45 19.55
C GLN A 96 13.73 -2.05 18.29
N VAL A 97 14.19 -2.45 17.10
CA VAL A 97 13.47 -2.17 15.86
C VAL A 97 12.25 -3.08 15.82
N ASP A 98 11.07 -2.49 15.72
CA ASP A 98 9.81 -3.23 15.61
C ASP A 98 9.86 -4.16 14.39
N LYS A 99 9.88 -5.47 14.63
CA LYS A 99 9.90 -6.50 13.57
C LYS A 99 8.70 -6.34 12.62
N GLU A 100 7.56 -5.86 13.11
CA GLU A 100 6.40 -5.58 12.28
C GLU A 100 6.65 -4.38 11.36
N GLU A 101 7.39 -3.38 11.81
CA GLU A 101 7.76 -2.21 11.01
C GLU A 101 8.74 -2.57 9.89
N LEU A 102 9.79 -3.33 10.21
CA LEU A 102 10.73 -3.88 9.23
C LEU A 102 10.03 -4.72 8.15
N SER A 103 9.03 -5.52 8.54
CA SER A 103 8.28 -6.37 7.60
C SER A 103 7.49 -5.59 6.53
N ARG A 104 7.23 -4.29 6.75
CA ARG A 104 6.53 -3.42 5.79
C ARG A 104 7.44 -2.95 4.66
N TRP A 105 8.76 -2.98 4.87
CA TRP A 105 9.75 -2.57 3.89
C TRP A 105 10.10 -3.73 2.98
N LYS A 106 10.03 -3.49 1.67
CA LYS A 106 10.47 -4.48 0.65
C LYS A 106 11.90 -4.25 0.20
N LYS A 107 12.38 -3.02 0.32
CA LYS A 107 13.66 -2.58 -0.23
C LYS A 107 14.10 -1.30 0.47
N ARG A 108 15.38 -1.23 0.80
CA ARG A 108 16.12 -0.03 1.14
C ARG A 108 16.51 0.71 -0.15
N SER A 109 16.09 1.95 -0.31
CA SER A 109 16.46 2.74 -1.50
C SER A 109 17.96 2.99 -1.55
N ILE A 110 18.55 3.05 -2.75
CA ILE A 110 19.96 3.43 -2.92
C ILE A 110 20.25 4.85 -2.42
N PHE A 111 19.23 5.71 -2.39
CA PHE A 111 19.35 7.08 -1.91
C PHE A 111 19.65 7.18 -0.41
N LEU A 112 19.39 6.12 0.38
CA LEU A 112 19.75 6.09 1.79
C LEU A 112 21.27 6.05 2.03
N LYS A 113 22.09 5.87 0.96
CA LYS A 113 23.55 5.99 1.04
C LYS A 113 24.03 7.44 1.01
N LEU A 114 23.18 8.37 0.61
CA LEU A 114 23.55 9.77 0.48
C LEU A 114 23.63 10.40 1.89
N PRO A 115 24.73 11.07 2.26
CA PRO A 115 24.92 11.61 3.62
C PRO A 115 23.78 12.53 4.07
N TYR A 116 23.22 13.30 3.15
CA TYR A 116 22.16 14.27 3.41
C TYR A 116 20.74 13.67 3.40
N TRP A 117 20.57 12.39 3.07
CA TRP A 117 19.23 11.81 2.86
C TRP A 117 18.35 11.87 4.10
N GLU A 118 18.95 11.68 5.28
CA GLU A 118 18.26 11.70 6.57
C GLU A 118 17.67 13.08 6.89
N GLU A 119 18.32 14.13 6.39
CA GLU A 119 17.97 15.52 6.62
C GLU A 119 16.93 16.05 5.61
N ILE A 120 16.67 15.31 4.52
CA ILE A 120 15.70 15.74 3.50
C ILE A 120 14.29 15.86 4.12
N PRO A 121 13.63 17.03 4.00
CA PRO A 121 12.26 17.20 4.48
C PRO A 121 11.23 16.39 3.67
N VAL A 122 11.44 16.27 2.35
CA VAL A 122 10.56 15.56 1.41
C VAL A 122 11.26 14.30 0.89
N ARG A 123 11.15 13.20 1.64
CA ARG A 123 11.82 11.92 1.33
C ARG A 123 11.09 11.07 0.29
N HIS A 124 9.84 11.40 -0.01
CA HIS A 124 8.96 10.64 -0.89
C HIS A 124 8.47 11.52 -2.03
N ASN A 125 9.04 11.33 -3.23
CA ASN A 125 8.51 11.95 -4.45
C ASN A 125 7.38 11.06 -4.97
N LEU A 126 6.16 11.35 -4.53
CA LEU A 126 4.98 10.78 -5.15
C LEU A 126 4.78 11.43 -6.50
N ASP A 127 4.56 10.62 -7.53
CA ASP A 127 4.15 11.12 -8.83
C ASP A 127 2.72 11.65 -8.73
N VAL A 128 2.59 12.93 -8.34
CA VAL A 128 1.30 13.57 -8.05
C VAL A 128 0.37 13.44 -9.25
N MET A 129 0.87 13.69 -10.47
CA MET A 129 0.06 13.62 -11.69
C MET A 129 -0.53 12.23 -11.91
N HIS A 130 0.26 11.17 -11.78
CA HIS A 130 -0.25 9.82 -11.96
C HIS A 130 -1.06 9.33 -10.76
N VAL A 131 -0.69 9.69 -9.54
CA VAL A 131 -1.41 9.31 -8.32
C VAL A 131 -2.80 9.95 -8.31
N GLU A 132 -2.89 11.26 -8.51
CA GLU A 132 -4.17 11.99 -8.52
C GLU A 132 -5.07 11.50 -9.64
N ARG A 133 -4.54 11.35 -10.86
CA ARG A 133 -5.32 10.81 -11.99
C ARG A 133 -5.87 9.42 -11.67
N ASN A 134 -5.05 8.55 -11.08
CA ASN A 134 -5.47 7.19 -10.74
C ASN A 134 -6.51 7.16 -9.61
N VAL A 135 -6.34 7.98 -8.57
CA VAL A 135 -7.28 8.09 -7.45
C VAL A 135 -8.61 8.69 -7.93
N ALA A 136 -8.58 9.80 -8.67
CA ALA A 136 -9.77 10.45 -9.20
C ALA A 136 -10.55 9.51 -10.13
N ALA A 137 -9.88 8.87 -11.09
CA ALA A 137 -10.52 7.91 -12.00
C ALA A 137 -11.16 6.75 -11.22
N SER A 138 -10.50 6.25 -10.18
CA SER A 138 -11.00 5.18 -9.31
C SER A 138 -12.26 5.61 -8.54
N ILE A 139 -12.28 6.81 -7.98
CA ILE A 139 -13.43 7.36 -7.25
C ILE A 139 -14.61 7.53 -8.20
N VAL A 140 -14.40 8.21 -9.34
CA VAL A 140 -15.44 8.45 -10.36
C VAL A 140 -16.02 7.14 -10.88
N SER A 141 -15.18 6.17 -11.23
CA SER A 141 -15.65 4.86 -11.71
C SER A 141 -16.51 4.13 -10.67
N THR A 142 -16.20 4.29 -9.39
CA THR A 142 -16.91 3.64 -8.28
C THR A 142 -18.26 4.32 -8.01
N LEU A 143 -18.30 5.66 -7.97
CA LEU A 143 -19.54 6.43 -7.79
C LEU A 143 -20.52 6.23 -8.96
N LEU A 144 -20.00 6.14 -10.19
CA LEU A 144 -20.80 5.97 -11.39
C LEU A 144 -21.11 4.49 -11.70
N HIS A 145 -20.49 3.55 -10.99
CA HIS A 145 -20.54 2.11 -11.24
C HIS A 145 -20.28 1.77 -12.72
N CYS A 146 -19.14 2.19 -13.24
CA CYS A 146 -18.76 1.98 -14.64
C CYS A 146 -17.31 1.49 -14.79
N GLY A 147 -17.00 0.88 -15.94
CA GLY A 147 -15.65 0.56 -16.40
C GLY A 147 -14.74 -0.09 -15.34
N LYS A 148 -13.93 0.73 -14.68
CA LYS A 148 -12.86 0.33 -13.74
C LYS A 148 -13.23 0.53 -12.25
N SER A 149 -14.52 0.45 -11.91
CA SER A 149 -15.02 0.52 -10.53
C SER A 149 -14.21 -0.38 -9.58
N LYS A 150 -13.91 0.12 -8.37
CA LYS A 150 -13.29 -0.70 -7.32
C LYS A 150 -14.31 -1.53 -6.54
N ASP A 151 -15.59 -1.20 -6.66
CA ASP A 151 -16.67 -2.07 -6.22
C ASP A 151 -17.00 -3.07 -7.33
N GLY A 152 -16.57 -4.31 -7.15
CA GLY A 152 -16.80 -5.42 -8.06
C GLY A 152 -16.91 -6.74 -7.30
N ILE A 153 -17.16 -7.84 -8.01
CA ILE A 153 -17.47 -9.15 -7.39
C ILE A 153 -16.40 -9.62 -6.40
N GLN A 154 -15.12 -9.43 -6.71
CA GLN A 154 -14.03 -9.83 -5.82
C GLN A 154 -14.04 -9.02 -4.51
N ALA A 155 -14.24 -7.69 -4.61
CA ALA A 155 -14.33 -6.83 -3.44
C ALA A 155 -15.53 -7.21 -2.55
N ARG A 156 -16.66 -7.57 -3.17
CA ARG A 156 -17.88 -8.00 -2.46
C ARG A 156 -17.71 -9.33 -1.75
N LYS A 157 -17.01 -10.28 -2.38
CA LYS A 157 -16.62 -11.55 -1.74
C LYS A 157 -15.63 -11.36 -0.61
N ASP A 158 -14.72 -10.39 -0.72
CA ASP A 158 -13.88 -10.01 0.41
C ASP A 158 -14.74 -9.48 1.57
N LEU A 159 -15.70 -8.58 1.33
CA LEU A 159 -16.64 -8.11 2.37
C LEU A 159 -17.41 -9.26 3.04
N GLU A 160 -17.89 -10.22 2.26
CA GLU A 160 -18.56 -11.43 2.74
C GLU A 160 -17.63 -12.26 3.64
N ASN A 161 -16.39 -12.49 3.20
CA ASN A 161 -15.39 -13.23 3.96
C ASN A 161 -15.00 -12.54 5.28
N PHE A 162 -15.06 -11.21 5.32
CA PHE A 162 -14.87 -10.44 6.57
C PHE A 162 -16.16 -10.34 7.41
N GLY A 163 -17.30 -10.80 6.91
CA GLY A 163 -18.58 -10.74 7.62
C GLY A 163 -19.11 -9.32 7.80
N ILE A 164 -18.68 -8.36 6.97
CA ILE A 164 -18.96 -6.92 7.12
C ILE A 164 -19.80 -6.42 5.95
N ARG A 165 -20.61 -5.38 6.18
CA ARG A 165 -21.54 -4.83 5.16
C ARG A 165 -22.37 -5.93 4.46
N LYS A 166 -23.15 -6.66 5.26
CA LYS A 166 -24.01 -7.78 4.80
C LYS A 166 -24.97 -7.36 3.68
N ASP A 167 -25.38 -6.10 3.68
CA ASP A 167 -26.17 -5.44 2.64
C ASP A 167 -25.51 -5.44 1.25
N LEU A 168 -24.18 -5.61 1.19
CA LEU A 168 -23.41 -5.61 -0.06
C LEU A 168 -22.94 -7.00 -0.48
N HIS A 169 -23.24 -8.06 0.27
CA HIS A 169 -22.78 -9.40 -0.07
C HIS A 169 -23.36 -9.85 -1.42
N PRO A 170 -22.61 -10.58 -2.26
CA PRO A 170 -23.14 -11.11 -3.51
C PRO A 170 -24.31 -12.06 -3.24
N CYS A 171 -25.42 -11.89 -3.95
CA CYS A 171 -26.55 -12.81 -3.87
C CYS A 171 -26.51 -13.79 -5.04
N THR A 172 -26.43 -15.09 -4.77
CA THR A 172 -26.53 -16.13 -5.80
C THR A 172 -28.00 -16.55 -5.97
N GLN A 173 -28.58 -16.24 -7.13
CA GLN A 173 -29.88 -16.79 -7.54
C GLN A 173 -29.63 -17.74 -8.71
N GLY A 174 -29.57 -19.04 -8.43
CA GLY A 174 -29.26 -20.07 -9.42
C GLY A 174 -27.85 -19.89 -10.01
N LYS A 175 -27.77 -19.73 -11.34
CA LYS A 175 -26.50 -19.52 -12.06
C LYS A 175 -26.02 -18.06 -12.04
N MET A 176 -26.87 -17.11 -11.66
CA MET A 176 -26.59 -15.67 -11.76
C MET A 176 -26.15 -15.13 -10.40
N THR A 177 -25.07 -14.34 -10.39
CA THR A 177 -24.63 -13.61 -9.20
C THR A 177 -25.04 -12.15 -9.31
N TYR A 178 -25.89 -11.70 -8.40
CA TYR A 178 -26.35 -10.32 -8.34
C TYR A 178 -25.54 -9.51 -7.34
N LEU A 179 -25.22 -8.28 -7.74
CA LEU A 179 -24.57 -7.28 -6.90
C LEU A 179 -25.58 -6.16 -6.64
N LEU A 180 -26.09 -6.07 -5.42
CA LEU A 180 -26.99 -4.98 -5.01
C LEU A 180 -26.32 -3.62 -5.20
N ALA A 181 -27.07 -2.59 -5.59
CA ALA A 181 -26.48 -1.27 -5.75
C ALA A 181 -25.90 -0.78 -4.41
N ALA A 182 -24.63 -0.37 -4.41
CA ALA A 182 -24.01 0.13 -3.20
C ALA A 182 -24.58 1.52 -2.84
N PRO A 183 -24.65 1.89 -1.54
CA PRO A 183 -25.21 3.18 -1.10
C PRO A 183 -24.53 4.43 -1.70
N TRP A 184 -23.29 4.29 -2.17
CA TRP A 184 -22.52 5.38 -2.79
C TRP A 184 -22.65 5.43 -4.31
N THR A 185 -23.37 4.48 -4.93
CA THR A 185 -23.61 4.50 -6.37
C THR A 185 -24.68 5.54 -6.68
N LEU A 186 -24.35 6.50 -7.54
CA LEU A 186 -25.28 7.54 -7.95
C LEU A 186 -26.42 6.95 -8.78
N SER A 187 -27.64 7.39 -8.48
CA SER A 187 -28.83 7.16 -9.30
C SER A 187 -28.72 7.87 -10.65
N LYS A 188 -29.60 7.53 -11.61
CA LYS A 188 -29.58 8.16 -12.94
C LYS A 188 -29.75 9.68 -12.90
N THR A 189 -30.57 10.19 -11.98
CA THR A 189 -30.79 11.62 -11.77
C THR A 189 -29.55 12.29 -11.18
N GLU A 190 -28.95 11.70 -10.15
CA GLU A 190 -27.72 12.20 -9.53
C GLU A 190 -26.54 12.20 -10.50
N LYS A 191 -26.42 11.18 -11.36
CA LYS A 191 -25.41 11.16 -12.43
C LYS A 191 -25.55 12.35 -13.37
N LYS A 192 -26.77 12.73 -13.76
CA LYS A 192 -26.99 13.92 -14.61
C LYS A 192 -26.57 15.20 -13.91
N VAL A 193 -26.89 15.35 -12.62
CA VAL A 193 -26.48 16.51 -11.82
C VAL A 193 -24.95 16.56 -11.71
N PHE A 194 -24.32 15.41 -11.43
CA PHE A 194 -22.86 15.30 -11.33
C PHE A 194 -22.16 15.73 -12.62
N PHE A 195 -22.59 15.21 -13.78
CA PHE A 195 -21.99 15.60 -15.06
C PHE A 195 -22.24 17.07 -15.41
N ARG A 196 -23.42 17.60 -15.09
CA ARG A 196 -23.69 19.03 -15.29
C ARG A 196 -22.75 19.90 -14.44
N ARG A 197 -22.56 19.54 -13.16
CA ARG A 197 -21.60 20.24 -12.28
C ARG A 197 -20.18 20.20 -12.80
N LEU A 198 -19.72 19.07 -13.35
CA LEU A 198 -18.40 18.96 -13.96
C LEU A 198 -18.28 19.78 -15.25
N PHE A 199 -19.33 19.83 -16.05
CA PHE A 199 -19.36 20.63 -17.27
C PHE A 199 -19.33 22.14 -16.98
N ASP A 200 -20.09 22.57 -15.97
CA ASP A 200 -20.15 23.98 -15.54
C ASP A 200 -18.93 24.41 -14.70
N PHE A 201 -18.08 23.46 -14.29
CA PHE A 201 -16.93 23.74 -13.45
C PHE A 201 -15.88 24.55 -14.21
N LYS A 202 -15.69 25.79 -13.77
CA LYS A 202 -14.54 26.62 -14.17
C LYS A 202 -13.48 26.51 -13.08
N GLY A 203 -12.41 25.80 -13.37
CA GLY A 203 -11.23 25.77 -12.51
C GLY A 203 -10.57 27.15 -12.47
N PRO A 204 -9.68 27.41 -11.48
CA PRO A 204 -8.80 28.56 -11.58
C PRO A 204 -8.01 28.44 -12.88
N ASP A 205 -8.11 29.46 -13.74
CA ASP A 205 -7.26 29.59 -14.93
C ASP A 205 -5.81 29.65 -14.43
N GLY A 206 -5.00 28.69 -14.88
CA GLY A 206 -3.57 28.61 -14.55
C GLY A 206 -2.74 29.53 -15.43
#